data_AF-A0A8H3PG08-F1
#
_entry.id   AF-A0A8H3PG08-F1
#
_cell.length_a   1.000
_cell.length_b   1.000
_cell.length_c   1.000
_cell.angle_alpha   90.00
_cell.angle_beta   90.00
_cell.angle_gamma   90.00
#
_symmetry.space_group_name_H-M   'P 1'
#
loop_
_entity.id
_entity.type
_entity.pdbx_description
1 polymer ?
#
loop_
_entity_poly.entity_id
_entity_poly.type
_entity_poly.pdbx_seq_one_letter_code
_entity_poly.pdbx_strand_id
1 'polypeptide(L)'
;MQAQPPTENPTVDTALLKDEIITTAVAVSETPPPPTLRLLYFAYGSNLSFTQMGLRCKHNPTLSSKPVAIARLDHWRWMICQAGYANVLPPAELRIGHQLSEGDEVPVSGPEDDVFGVLYEMDPEDEFLLDGYEGVDHAAGPSRLGDKVSVEIRPREQGRGDYNKWYVPATVTRWLDEEQRVLRMGATAVAGSGPQVTTVLVYVDEERVRLGFPRDEYIPRMNRAIREAESIGFPKHWADDVMRKSIPLN
;
A
#
# COMPACT_ATOMS: atom_id res chain seq x y z
N MET A 1 -50.28 -55.95 77.79
CA MET A 1 -50.17 -57.23 77.07
C MET A 1 -49.88 -56.93 75.62
N GLN A 2 -48.80 -57.55 75.08
CA GLN A 2 -48.48 -57.75 73.66
C GLN A 2 -48.20 -56.50 72.80
N ALA A 3 -47.32 -56.50 71.79
CA ALA A 3 -46.15 -57.29 71.38
C ALA A 3 -45.62 -56.55 70.13
N GLN A 4 -44.30 -56.42 69.99
CA GLN A 4 -43.63 -55.80 68.83
C GLN A 4 -43.45 -56.81 67.69
N PRO A 5 -43.49 -56.39 66.41
CA PRO A 5 -42.46 -56.82 65.44
C PRO A 5 -42.20 -55.76 64.32
N PRO A 6 -41.41 -56.03 63.26
CA PRO A 6 -39.98 -56.32 63.27
C PRO A 6 -39.17 -55.41 62.29
N THR A 7 -37.85 -55.54 62.35
CA THR A 7 -36.79 -54.96 61.49
C THR A 7 -36.69 -55.63 60.11
N GLU A 8 -36.43 -54.85 59.05
CA GLU A 8 -35.93 -55.33 57.75
C GLU A 8 -34.73 -54.50 57.28
N ASN A 9 -33.73 -55.21 56.73
CA ASN A 9 -32.43 -54.73 56.25
C ASN A 9 -32.52 -54.12 54.84
N PRO A 10 -31.66 -53.14 54.47
CA PRO A 10 -31.46 -52.78 53.07
C PRO A 10 -30.35 -53.61 52.41
N THR A 11 -30.67 -54.08 51.21
CA THR A 11 -29.87 -54.89 50.28
C THR A 11 -28.68 -54.12 49.71
N VAL A 12 -27.53 -54.80 49.59
CA VAL A 12 -26.31 -54.34 48.91
C VAL A 12 -26.46 -54.51 47.40
N ASP A 13 -26.21 -53.46 46.62
CA ASP A 13 -26.13 -53.54 45.17
C ASP A 13 -24.70 -53.14 44.72
N THR A 14 -23.95 -54.15 44.28
CA THR A 14 -22.60 -54.05 43.72
C THR A 14 -22.67 -53.57 42.27
N ALA A 15 -22.35 -52.29 42.04
CA ALA A 15 -22.18 -51.74 40.69
C ALA A 15 -20.69 -51.73 40.26
N LEU A 16 -20.45 -52.33 39.10
CA LEU A 16 -19.16 -52.52 38.43
C LEU A 16 -18.51 -51.20 37.97
N LEU A 17 -17.19 -51.14 38.14
CA LEU A 17 -16.27 -50.15 37.60
C LEU A 17 -16.38 -50.08 36.06
N LYS A 18 -16.50 -48.87 35.51
CA LYS A 18 -16.24 -48.55 34.10
C LYS A 18 -15.02 -47.64 34.05
N ASP A 19 -13.96 -48.11 33.40
CA ASP A 19 -12.76 -47.33 33.09
C ASP A 19 -13.10 -46.26 32.05
N GLU A 20 -13.00 -44.98 32.42
CA GLU A 20 -12.99 -43.87 31.47
C GLU A 20 -11.57 -43.61 30.97
N ILE A 21 -11.36 -43.87 29.67
CA ILE A 21 -10.14 -43.51 28.95
C ILE A 21 -10.20 -42.02 28.65
N ILE A 22 -9.45 -41.21 29.40
CA ILE A 22 -9.23 -39.79 29.11
C ILE A 22 -8.27 -39.68 27.92
N THR A 23 -8.80 -39.52 26.72
CA THR A 23 -8.03 -39.11 25.54
C THR A 23 -7.77 -37.61 25.63
N THR A 24 -6.63 -37.24 26.20
CA THR A 24 -6.11 -35.87 26.11
C THR A 24 -5.62 -35.62 24.69
N ALA A 25 -6.47 -35.02 23.86
CA ALA A 25 -6.05 -34.47 22.58
C ALA A 25 -5.13 -33.26 22.85
N VAL A 26 -3.84 -33.42 22.58
CA VAL A 26 -2.88 -32.31 22.55
C VAL A 26 -3.23 -31.47 21.32
N ALA A 27 -3.80 -30.29 21.55
CA ALA A 27 -3.96 -29.28 20.51
C ALA A 27 -2.55 -28.88 20.03
N VAL A 28 -2.19 -29.32 18.83
CA VAL A 28 -1.02 -28.82 18.13
C VAL A 28 -1.33 -27.37 17.80
N SER A 29 -0.68 -26.44 18.50
CA SER A 29 -0.70 -25.02 18.15
C SER A 29 -0.10 -24.90 16.76
N GLU A 30 -0.94 -24.82 15.73
CA GLU A 30 -0.52 -24.40 14.40
C GLU A 30 0.11 -23.02 14.56
N THR A 31 1.42 -22.96 14.32
CA THR A 31 2.12 -21.68 14.23
C THR A 31 1.53 -20.97 13.02
N PRO A 32 0.98 -19.75 13.17
CA PRO A 32 0.47 -19.03 12.01
C PRO A 32 1.60 -18.92 10.97
N PRO A 33 1.30 -19.13 9.68
CA PRO A 33 2.31 -18.98 8.64
C PRO A 33 2.96 -17.60 8.79
N PRO A 34 4.28 -17.50 8.55
CA PRO A 34 4.96 -16.22 8.66
C PRO A 34 4.20 -15.19 7.80
N PRO A 35 3.92 -13.99 8.33
CA PRO A 35 3.13 -13.01 7.61
C PRO A 35 3.81 -12.75 6.27
N THR A 36 3.09 -13.00 5.17
CA THR A 36 3.55 -12.62 3.85
C THR A 36 3.64 -11.11 3.84
N LEU A 37 4.84 -10.58 3.59
CA LEU A 37 5.07 -9.15 3.48
C LEU A 37 4.15 -8.58 2.40
N ARG A 38 3.14 -7.81 2.82
CA ARG A 38 2.25 -7.11 1.89
C ARG A 38 3.05 -6.08 1.11
N LEU A 39 2.67 -5.83 -0.13
CA LEU A 39 3.31 -4.79 -0.91
C LEU A 39 2.94 -3.40 -0.36
N LEU A 40 3.88 -2.46 -0.45
CA LEU A 40 3.59 -1.06 -0.09
C LEU A 40 3.10 -0.29 -1.31
N TYR A 41 2.07 0.50 -1.15
CA TYR A 41 1.59 1.46 -2.13
C TYR A 41 2.31 2.81 -1.98
N PHE A 42 2.88 3.32 -3.07
CA PHE A 42 3.53 4.62 -3.17
C PHE A 42 2.55 5.68 -3.70
N ALA A 43 2.11 6.57 -2.81
CA ALA A 43 1.25 7.70 -3.16
C ALA A 43 2.08 8.95 -3.48
N TYR A 44 1.80 9.59 -4.62
CA TYR A 44 2.46 10.84 -5.08
C TYR A 44 1.49 11.96 -5.48
N GLY A 45 0.18 11.66 -5.50
CA GLY A 45 -0.88 12.60 -5.84
C GLY A 45 -1.75 12.89 -4.62
N SER A 46 -3.06 13.06 -4.83
CA SER A 46 -3.98 13.38 -3.73
C SER A 46 -4.06 12.30 -2.63
N ASN A 47 -3.62 11.07 -2.91
CA ASN A 47 -3.48 9.99 -1.92
C ASN A 47 -2.30 10.19 -0.95
N LEU A 48 -1.45 11.21 -1.12
CA LEU A 48 -0.55 11.67 -0.06
C LEU A 48 -1.33 12.07 1.22
N SER A 49 -2.61 12.41 1.07
CA SER A 49 -3.55 12.64 2.17
C SER A 49 -4.00 11.32 2.79
N PHE A 50 -3.57 11.03 4.02
CA PHE A 50 -4.09 9.90 4.78
C PHE A 50 -5.59 10.06 5.11
N THR A 51 -6.10 11.30 5.18
CA THR A 51 -7.55 11.53 5.23
C THR A 51 -8.24 11.02 3.96
N GLN A 52 -7.67 11.27 2.78
CA GLN A 52 -8.25 10.76 1.54
C GLN A 52 -8.15 9.24 1.44
N MET A 53 -7.02 8.66 1.85
CA MET A 53 -6.89 7.20 1.93
C MET A 53 -7.97 6.60 2.82
N GLY A 54 -8.22 7.17 4.01
CA GLY A 54 -9.28 6.70 4.92
C GLY A 54 -10.71 6.84 4.37
N LEU A 55 -10.94 7.73 3.40
CA LEU A 55 -12.24 7.85 2.72
C LEU A 55 -12.41 6.81 1.59
N ARG A 56 -11.31 6.40 0.95
CA ARG A 56 -11.30 5.48 -0.18
C ARG A 56 -11.25 4.01 0.27
N CYS A 57 -10.36 3.71 1.21
CA CYS A 57 -10.14 2.40 1.79
C CYS A 57 -11.16 2.16 2.91
N LYS A 58 -12.18 1.33 2.66
CA LYS A 58 -13.31 1.12 3.57
C LYS A 58 -13.32 -0.26 4.21
N HIS A 59 -12.51 -1.18 3.72
CA HIS A 59 -12.42 -2.54 4.26
C HIS A 59 -11.60 -2.56 5.55
N ASN A 60 -10.37 -2.04 5.49
CA ASN A 60 -9.48 -1.92 6.63
C ASN A 60 -8.80 -0.53 6.66
N PRO A 61 -9.57 0.55 6.88
CA PRO A 61 -9.05 1.92 6.87
C PRO A 61 -7.90 2.13 7.86
N THR A 62 -7.93 1.47 9.02
CA THR A 62 -6.88 1.59 10.03
C THR A 62 -5.52 1.07 9.56
N LEU A 63 -5.50 0.10 8.65
CA LEU A 63 -4.30 -0.38 8.00
C LEU A 63 -3.97 0.47 6.76
N SER A 64 -4.89 0.50 5.80
CA SER A 64 -4.67 1.03 4.44
C SER A 64 -4.55 2.56 4.37
N SER A 65 -4.92 3.28 5.43
CA SER A 65 -4.75 4.74 5.51
C SER A 65 -3.65 5.20 6.48
N LYS A 66 -2.96 4.27 7.16
CA LYS A 66 -1.85 4.60 8.06
C LYS A 66 -0.56 4.79 7.24
N PRO A 67 0.05 5.99 7.21
CA PRO A 67 1.35 6.17 6.60
C PRO A 67 2.41 5.31 7.29
N VAL A 68 3.17 4.52 6.54
CA VAL A 68 4.22 3.64 7.09
C VAL A 68 5.63 4.17 6.85
N ALA A 69 5.84 4.94 5.77
CA ALA A 69 7.13 5.53 5.44
C ALA A 69 6.99 6.71 4.45
N ILE A 70 8.08 7.47 4.31
CA ILE A 70 8.32 8.38 3.19
C ILE A 70 9.42 7.75 2.33
N ALA A 71 9.22 7.79 1.03
CA ALA A 71 10.15 7.25 0.05
C ALA A 71 10.30 8.17 -1.15
N ARG A 72 11.30 7.91 -1.98
CA ARG A 72 11.49 8.55 -3.28
C ARG A 72 11.65 7.51 -4.39
N LEU A 73 11.22 7.89 -5.59
CA LEU A 73 11.48 7.18 -6.84
C LEU A 73 12.57 7.94 -7.59
N ASP A 74 13.70 7.26 -7.80
CA ASP A 74 14.92 7.86 -8.33
C ASP A 74 14.82 8.07 -9.86
N HIS A 75 15.10 9.28 -10.36
CA HIS A 75 15.01 9.65 -11.79
C HIS A 75 13.58 9.66 -12.37
N TRP A 76 12.55 9.65 -11.52
CA TRP A 76 11.17 9.81 -11.93
C TRP A 76 10.80 11.29 -11.98
N ARG A 77 9.81 11.62 -12.81
CA ARG A 77 9.32 13.01 -12.94
C ARG A 77 7.87 13.13 -12.54
N TRP A 78 7.53 14.13 -11.72
CA TRP A 78 6.16 14.40 -11.30
C TRP A 78 5.53 15.48 -12.19
N MET A 79 4.26 15.32 -12.53
CA MET A 79 3.51 16.32 -13.29
C MET A 79 2.03 16.32 -12.97
N ILE A 80 1.34 17.38 -13.37
CA ILE A 80 -0.09 17.32 -13.67
C ILE A 80 -0.23 17.02 -15.16
N CYS A 81 -0.85 15.88 -15.50
CA CYS A 81 -1.06 15.50 -16.89
C CYS A 81 -2.24 16.26 -17.51
N GLN A 82 -2.44 16.11 -18.82
CA GLN A 82 -3.53 16.77 -19.55
C GLN A 82 -4.95 16.41 -19.07
N ALA A 83 -5.11 15.34 -18.28
CA ALA A 83 -6.38 15.02 -17.62
C ALA A 83 -6.69 15.94 -16.43
N GLY A 84 -5.69 16.68 -15.94
CA GLY A 84 -5.75 17.59 -14.80
C GLY A 84 -5.52 16.92 -13.44
N TYR A 85 -4.85 15.75 -13.44
CA TYR A 85 -4.50 14.97 -12.26
C TYR A 85 -2.99 14.72 -12.19
N ALA A 86 -2.49 14.40 -10.99
CA ALA A 86 -1.08 14.04 -10.83
C ALA A 86 -0.74 12.74 -11.55
N ASN A 87 0.41 12.73 -12.21
CA ASN A 87 1.01 11.54 -12.80
C ASN A 87 2.51 11.56 -12.54
N VAL A 88 3.15 10.40 -12.68
CA VAL A 88 4.61 10.27 -12.65
C VAL A 88 5.10 9.65 -13.95
N LEU A 89 6.23 10.14 -14.43
CA LEU A 89 6.89 9.67 -15.63
C LEU A 89 8.12 8.85 -15.24
N PRO A 90 8.25 7.60 -15.71
CA PRO A 90 9.42 6.77 -15.44
C PRO A 90 10.70 7.33 -16.08
N PRO A 91 11.88 6.89 -15.61
CA PRO A 91 13.16 7.19 -16.23
C PRO A 91 13.20 6.64 -17.66
N ALA A 92 14.05 7.22 -18.51
CA ALA A 92 14.03 7.02 -19.96
C ALA A 92 14.12 5.55 -20.39
N GLU A 93 14.87 4.75 -19.65
CA GLU A 93 15.05 3.31 -19.87
C GLU A 93 13.76 2.52 -19.69
N LEU A 94 12.84 2.98 -18.85
CA LEU A 94 11.55 2.33 -18.55
C LEU A 94 10.36 2.92 -19.32
N ARG A 95 10.56 4.00 -20.08
CA ARG A 95 9.47 4.63 -20.85
C ARG A 95 8.95 3.74 -21.97
N ILE A 96 7.64 3.80 -22.18
CA ILE A 96 6.89 3.07 -23.21
C ILE A 96 5.83 3.96 -23.87
N GLY A 97 5.33 3.54 -25.04
CA GLY A 97 4.19 4.21 -25.69
C GLY A 97 4.38 5.73 -25.85
N HIS A 98 3.38 6.52 -25.45
CA HIS A 98 3.46 7.99 -25.51
C HIS A 98 4.55 8.58 -24.61
N GLN A 99 4.96 7.90 -23.53
CA GLN A 99 6.05 8.36 -22.66
C GLN A 99 7.36 8.54 -23.44
N LEU A 100 7.59 7.76 -24.50
CA LEU A 100 8.79 7.88 -25.34
C LEU A 100 8.77 9.14 -26.22
N SER A 101 7.60 9.50 -26.75
CA SER A 101 7.47 10.62 -27.69
C SER A 101 7.18 11.95 -27.01
N GLU A 102 6.52 11.94 -25.86
CA GLU A 102 6.00 13.15 -25.19
C GLU A 102 6.66 13.39 -23.82
N GLY A 103 7.33 12.39 -23.24
CA GLY A 103 7.87 12.47 -21.88
C GLY A 103 9.07 13.42 -21.71
N ASP A 104 9.75 13.81 -22.79
CA ASP A 104 10.88 14.73 -22.72
C ASP A 104 10.46 16.17 -22.39
N GLU A 105 9.19 16.51 -22.59
CA GLU A 105 8.63 17.81 -22.21
C GLU A 105 8.39 17.93 -20.69
N VAL A 106 8.35 16.80 -19.97
CA VAL A 106 8.13 16.81 -18.53
C VAL A 106 9.42 17.24 -17.83
N PRO A 107 9.40 18.33 -17.03
CA PRO A 107 10.59 18.83 -16.36
C PRO A 107 11.08 17.87 -15.28
N VAL A 108 12.37 17.95 -15.00
CA VAL A 108 13.04 17.25 -13.89
C VAL A 108 12.41 17.64 -12.54
N SER A 109 12.22 16.65 -11.66
CA SER A 109 11.60 16.85 -10.34
C SER A 109 12.61 17.37 -9.31
N GLY A 110 12.77 18.69 -9.25
CA GLY A 110 13.67 19.32 -8.29
C GLY A 110 15.15 19.07 -8.64
N PRO A 111 16.10 19.54 -7.80
CA PRO A 111 17.52 19.43 -8.10
C PRO A 111 18.04 17.98 -8.15
N GLU A 112 17.38 17.06 -7.44
CA GLU A 112 17.77 15.66 -7.33
C GLU A 112 17.16 14.74 -8.41
N ASP A 113 16.22 15.24 -9.22
CA ASP A 113 15.45 14.45 -10.23
C ASP A 113 14.71 13.26 -9.62
N ASP A 114 14.06 13.47 -8.48
CA ASP A 114 13.38 12.40 -7.73
C ASP A 114 11.91 12.75 -7.49
N VAL A 115 11.03 11.74 -7.41
CA VAL A 115 9.66 11.94 -6.92
C VAL A 115 9.53 11.43 -5.50
N PHE A 116 9.12 12.29 -4.56
CA PHE A 116 8.79 11.87 -3.21
C PHE A 116 7.33 11.41 -3.08
N GLY A 117 7.12 10.42 -2.23
CA GLY A 117 5.81 9.85 -1.94
C GLY A 117 5.67 9.36 -0.51
N VAL A 118 4.44 9.08 -0.12
CA VAL A 118 4.09 8.43 1.15
C VAL A 118 3.75 6.96 0.87
N LEU A 119 4.32 6.06 1.67
CA LEU A 119 4.05 4.63 1.59
C LEU A 119 2.92 4.23 2.52
N TYR A 120 2.05 3.37 2.04
CA TYR A 120 0.98 2.71 2.79
C TYR A 120 1.10 1.19 2.66
N GLU A 121 0.88 0.46 3.74
CA GLU A 121 0.56 -0.97 3.63
C GLU A 121 -0.90 -1.11 3.21
N MET A 122 -1.18 -1.95 2.22
CA MET A 122 -2.54 -2.09 1.69
C MET A 122 -3.16 -3.42 2.10
N ASP A 123 -4.41 -3.36 2.53
CA ASP A 123 -5.29 -4.52 2.53
C ASP A 123 -5.72 -4.87 1.09
N PRO A 124 -5.72 -6.14 0.66
CA PRO A 124 -6.03 -6.51 -0.72
C PRO A 124 -7.40 -5.99 -1.20
N GLU A 125 -8.40 -6.01 -0.32
CA GLU A 125 -9.74 -5.49 -0.60
C GLU A 125 -9.74 -3.97 -0.76
N ASP A 126 -8.92 -3.25 0.02
CA ASP A 126 -8.75 -1.81 -0.11
C ASP A 126 -7.92 -1.42 -1.33
N GLU A 127 -6.93 -2.22 -1.71
CA GLU A 127 -6.21 -2.08 -2.98
C GLU A 127 -7.17 -2.23 -4.16
N PHE A 128 -8.09 -3.20 -4.11
CA PHE A 128 -9.13 -3.37 -5.14
C PHE A 128 -10.11 -2.18 -5.17
N LEU A 129 -10.48 -1.62 -4.02
CA LEU A 129 -11.26 -0.37 -3.98
C LEU A 129 -10.48 0.78 -4.61
N LEU A 130 -9.17 0.88 -4.34
CA LEU A 130 -8.30 1.91 -4.89
C LEU A 130 -8.15 1.77 -6.41
N ASP A 131 -8.02 0.55 -6.91
CA ASP A 131 -8.02 0.24 -8.36
C ASP A 131 -9.26 0.86 -9.06
N GLY A 132 -10.42 0.85 -8.41
CA GLY A 132 -11.62 1.53 -8.90
C GLY A 132 -11.52 3.07 -8.94
N TYR A 133 -10.83 3.69 -7.98
CA TYR A 133 -10.59 5.14 -7.97
C TYR A 133 -9.51 5.58 -8.96
N GLU A 134 -8.53 4.73 -9.22
CA GLU A 134 -7.45 4.96 -10.18
C GLU A 134 -7.83 4.47 -11.59
N GLY A 135 -9.05 3.92 -11.76
CA GLY A 135 -9.59 3.51 -13.05
C GLY A 135 -8.80 2.38 -13.70
N VAL A 136 -8.30 1.41 -12.92
CA VAL A 136 -7.52 0.28 -13.42
C VAL A 136 -8.38 -0.65 -14.27
N ASP A 137 -7.92 -0.99 -15.47
CA ASP A 137 -8.57 -1.98 -16.32
C ASP A 137 -8.10 -3.41 -15.96
N HIS A 138 -8.86 -4.08 -15.09
CA HIS A 138 -8.57 -5.47 -14.73
C HIS A 138 -8.71 -6.47 -15.89
N ALA A 139 -9.38 -6.09 -16.99
CA ALA A 139 -9.49 -6.91 -18.18
C ALA A 139 -8.31 -6.72 -19.15
N ALA A 140 -7.40 -5.79 -18.87
CA ALA A 140 -6.22 -5.57 -19.69
C ALA A 140 -5.31 -6.82 -19.69
N GLY A 141 -4.78 -7.11 -20.89
CA GLY A 141 -3.90 -8.25 -21.11
C GLY A 141 -2.52 -8.10 -20.45
N PRO A 142 -1.70 -9.16 -20.47
CA PRO A 142 -0.32 -9.10 -19.98
C PRO A 142 0.49 -8.08 -20.79
N SER A 143 1.54 -7.54 -20.17
CA SER A 143 2.42 -6.62 -20.88
C SER A 143 3.02 -7.26 -22.14
N ARG A 144 2.91 -6.53 -23.25
CA ARG A 144 3.43 -6.91 -24.57
C ARG A 144 4.86 -6.42 -24.81
N LEU A 145 5.38 -5.59 -23.90
CA LEU A 145 6.69 -4.95 -23.98
C LEU A 145 7.65 -5.55 -22.95
N GLY A 146 7.50 -6.84 -22.62
CA GLY A 146 8.31 -7.56 -21.64
C GLY A 146 9.83 -7.47 -21.86
N ASP A 147 10.26 -7.39 -23.13
CA ASP A 147 11.66 -7.22 -23.52
C ASP A 147 12.21 -5.82 -23.19
N LYS A 148 11.32 -4.82 -23.09
CA LYS A 148 11.64 -3.41 -22.81
C LYS A 148 11.45 -3.07 -21.33
N VAL A 149 10.35 -3.50 -20.74
CA VAL A 149 10.05 -3.38 -19.32
C VAL A 149 9.63 -4.75 -18.81
N SER A 150 10.36 -5.27 -17.81
CA SER A 150 10.06 -6.59 -17.23
C SER A 150 8.59 -6.70 -16.80
N VAL A 151 7.99 -7.87 -17.03
CA VAL A 151 6.64 -8.20 -16.56
C VAL A 151 6.52 -8.19 -15.04
N GLU A 152 7.64 -8.26 -14.30
CA GLU A 152 7.65 -8.06 -12.85
C GLU A 152 7.42 -6.60 -12.47
N ILE A 153 7.90 -5.65 -13.29
CA ILE A 153 7.72 -4.20 -13.09
C ILE A 153 6.35 -3.76 -13.62
N ARG A 154 6.00 -4.23 -14.82
CA ARG A 154 4.75 -3.87 -15.49
C ARG A 154 4.04 -5.14 -15.95
N PRO A 155 3.20 -5.77 -15.10
CA PRO A 155 2.59 -7.05 -15.43
C PRO A 155 1.55 -6.99 -16.53
N ARG A 156 0.85 -5.86 -16.68
CA ARG A 156 -0.30 -5.69 -17.58
C ARG A 156 -0.13 -4.45 -18.46
N GLU A 157 -0.90 -4.40 -19.53
CA GLU A 157 -1.15 -3.15 -20.27
C GLU A 157 -2.11 -2.24 -19.48
N GLN A 158 -2.07 -0.92 -19.70
CA GLN A 158 -3.08 -0.02 -19.12
C GLN A 158 -4.50 -0.32 -19.62
N GLY A 159 -4.63 -0.79 -20.86
CA GLY A 159 -5.93 -1.11 -21.45
C GLY A 159 -6.80 0.13 -21.66
N ARG A 160 -8.08 0.05 -21.26
CA ARG A 160 -9.05 1.16 -21.39
C ARG A 160 -9.16 2.02 -20.13
N GLY A 161 -8.31 1.75 -19.14
CA GLY A 161 -8.29 2.40 -17.84
C GLY A 161 -7.55 3.74 -17.84
N ASP A 162 -7.60 4.41 -16.69
CA ASP A 162 -6.96 5.70 -16.47
C ASP A 162 -5.48 5.55 -16.03
N TYR A 163 -5.20 4.65 -15.09
CA TYR A 163 -3.85 4.34 -14.64
C TYR A 163 -3.59 2.82 -14.69
N ASN A 164 -2.33 2.45 -14.88
CA ASN A 164 -1.83 1.08 -14.79
C ASN A 164 -1.02 0.85 -13.50
N LYS A 165 -0.88 -0.41 -13.10
CA LYS A 165 -0.13 -0.81 -11.90
C LYS A 165 1.31 -1.17 -12.26
N TRP A 166 2.25 -0.44 -11.65
CA TRP A 166 3.68 -0.68 -11.78
C TRP A 166 4.27 -1.05 -10.42
N TYR A 167 5.29 -1.91 -10.44
CA TYR A 167 5.96 -2.47 -9.27
C TYR A 167 7.44 -2.11 -9.36
N VAL A 168 7.84 -1.03 -8.69
CA VAL A 168 9.13 -0.37 -8.94
C VAL A 168 9.96 -0.26 -7.67
N PRO A 169 11.30 -0.20 -7.75
CA PRO A 169 12.12 0.08 -6.59
C PRO A 169 11.91 1.52 -6.11
N ALA A 170 11.68 1.70 -4.82
CA ALA A 170 11.64 2.99 -4.15
C ALA A 170 12.66 3.04 -3.01
N THR A 171 13.37 4.16 -2.90
CA THR A 171 14.29 4.42 -1.80
C THR A 171 13.53 4.99 -0.61
N VAL A 172 13.38 4.21 0.46
CA VAL A 172 12.81 4.68 1.73
C VAL A 172 13.78 5.66 2.39
N THR A 173 13.30 6.88 2.62
CA THR A 173 14.08 7.96 3.25
C THR A 173 13.76 8.07 4.74
N ARG A 174 12.55 7.67 5.15
CA ARG A 174 12.13 7.69 6.55
C ARG A 174 11.04 6.67 6.83
N TRP A 175 11.21 5.88 7.88
CA TRP A 175 10.14 5.06 8.44
C TRP A 175 9.28 5.88 9.41
N LEU A 176 7.97 5.71 9.32
CA LEU A 176 6.96 6.31 10.20
C LEU A 176 6.31 5.26 11.12
N ASP A 177 6.43 3.99 10.74
CA ASP A 177 5.96 2.83 11.49
C ASP A 177 7.13 1.92 11.83
N GLU A 178 7.37 1.75 13.13
CA GLU A 178 8.48 0.96 13.66
C GLU A 178 8.28 -0.54 13.47
N GLU A 179 7.03 -1.03 13.49
CA GLU A 179 6.72 -2.44 13.24
C GLU A 179 7.04 -2.79 11.79
N GLN A 180 6.64 -1.93 10.84
CA GLN A 180 6.98 -2.07 9.43
C GLN A 180 8.49 -1.96 9.18
N ARG A 181 9.17 -1.03 9.85
CA ARG A 181 10.63 -0.91 9.79
C ARG A 181 11.30 -2.21 10.23
N VAL A 182 10.94 -2.73 11.40
CA VAL A 182 11.51 -3.97 11.96
C VAL A 182 11.19 -5.17 11.08
N LEU A 183 9.96 -5.26 10.56
CA LEU A 183 9.53 -6.35 9.68
C LEU A 183 10.36 -6.39 8.39
N ARG A 184 10.72 -5.24 7.83
CA ARG A 184 11.42 -5.13 6.54
C ARG A 184 12.93 -5.03 6.63
N MET A 185 13.45 -4.46 7.72
CA MET A 185 14.89 -4.26 7.93
C MET A 185 15.50 -5.22 8.94
N GLY A 186 14.67 -5.89 9.75
CA GLY A 186 15.11 -6.60 10.94
C GLY A 186 15.32 -5.67 12.14
N ALA A 187 15.19 -6.23 13.35
CA ALA A 187 15.26 -5.47 14.60
C ALA A 187 16.61 -4.77 14.84
N THR A 188 17.69 -5.31 14.27
CA THR A 188 19.06 -4.82 14.45
C THR A 188 19.46 -3.73 13.45
N ALA A 189 18.66 -3.50 12.40
CA ALA A 189 18.90 -2.38 11.52
C ALA A 189 18.70 -1.08 12.32
N VAL A 190 19.71 -0.22 12.32
CA VAL A 190 19.66 1.06 13.04
C VAL A 190 19.02 2.10 12.11
N ALA A 191 18.25 3.03 12.67
CA ALA A 191 17.84 4.24 11.94
C ALA A 191 19.10 4.94 11.39
N GLY A 192 19.23 5.01 10.06
CA GLY A 192 20.43 5.53 9.37
C GLY A 192 21.31 4.48 8.67
N SER A 193 20.89 3.22 8.60
CA SER A 193 21.58 2.14 7.86
C SER A 193 21.43 2.30 6.33
N GLY A 194 21.95 3.37 5.75
CA GLY A 194 21.94 3.62 4.31
C GLY A 194 20.55 3.78 3.67
N PRO A 195 20.49 4.12 2.37
CA PRO A 195 19.24 4.15 1.62
C PRO A 195 18.69 2.72 1.47
N GLN A 196 17.48 2.49 1.98
CA GLN A 196 16.81 1.20 1.85
C GLN A 196 15.93 1.20 0.60
N VAL A 197 16.15 0.25 -0.29
CA VAL A 197 15.30 0.07 -1.47
C VAL A 197 14.28 -1.03 -1.20
N THR A 198 13.01 -0.76 -1.50
CA THR A 198 11.92 -1.75 -1.49
C THR A 198 11.09 -1.65 -2.75
N THR A 199 10.57 -2.76 -3.24
CA THR A 199 9.56 -2.74 -4.31
C THR A 199 8.25 -2.16 -3.77
N VAL A 200 7.63 -1.27 -4.53
CA VAL A 200 6.35 -0.62 -4.21
C VAL A 200 5.40 -0.69 -5.40
N LEU A 201 4.10 -0.74 -5.12
CA LEU A 201 3.04 -0.48 -6.10
C LEU A 201 2.95 1.03 -6.35
N VAL A 202 2.96 1.43 -7.61
CA VAL A 202 2.66 2.80 -8.04
C VAL A 202 1.68 2.76 -9.21
N TYR A 203 0.70 3.66 -9.21
CA TYR A 203 -0.22 3.83 -10.33
C TYR A 203 0.41 4.80 -11.34
N VAL A 204 0.47 4.46 -12.61
CA VAL A 204 1.10 5.28 -13.67
C VAL A 204 0.13 5.41 -14.82
N ASP A 205 -0.13 6.63 -15.26
CA ASP A 205 -0.88 6.87 -16.48
C ASP A 205 0.10 6.91 -17.66
N GLU A 206 0.05 5.87 -18.47
CA GLU A 206 0.95 5.61 -19.60
C GLU A 206 0.55 6.36 -20.86
N GLU A 207 -0.72 6.76 -20.92
CA GLU A 207 -1.36 7.31 -22.12
C GLU A 207 -1.40 8.84 -22.08
N ARG A 208 -1.59 9.42 -20.90
CA ARG A 208 -1.72 10.88 -20.71
C ARG A 208 -0.47 11.45 -20.06
N VAL A 209 0.50 11.79 -20.92
CA VAL A 209 1.86 12.19 -20.49
C VAL A 209 2.25 13.63 -20.84
N ARG A 210 1.32 14.43 -21.37
CA ARG A 210 1.54 15.85 -21.64
C ARG A 210 1.22 16.68 -20.41
N LEU A 211 1.95 17.77 -20.23
CA LEU A 211 1.68 18.75 -19.17
C LEU A 211 0.28 19.35 -19.33
N GLY A 212 -0.42 19.49 -18.20
CA GLY A 212 -1.74 20.10 -18.11
C GLY A 212 -1.89 20.98 -16.88
N PHE A 213 -3.07 21.59 -16.76
CA PHE A 213 -3.47 22.36 -15.58
C PHE A 213 -4.31 21.50 -14.64
N PRO A 214 -4.16 21.64 -13.32
CA PRO A 214 -4.99 20.89 -12.39
C PRO A 214 -6.46 21.30 -12.54
N ARG A 215 -7.36 20.35 -12.32
CA ARG A 215 -8.78 20.69 -12.24
C ARG A 215 -9.08 21.49 -10.97
N ASP A 216 -10.05 22.39 -11.04
CA ASP A 216 -10.44 23.25 -9.92
C ASP A 216 -10.81 22.43 -8.67
N GLU A 217 -11.51 21.30 -8.85
CA GLU A 217 -11.87 20.40 -7.75
C GLU A 217 -10.69 19.59 -7.21
N TYR A 218 -9.61 19.45 -8.00
CA TYR A 218 -8.41 18.71 -7.62
C TYR A 218 -7.46 19.55 -6.76
N ILE A 219 -7.37 20.85 -7.04
CA ILE A 219 -6.53 21.80 -6.28
C ILE A 219 -6.75 21.70 -4.75
N PRO A 220 -7.97 21.78 -4.19
CA PRO A 220 -8.16 21.67 -2.74
C PRO A 220 -7.79 20.29 -2.18
N ARG A 221 -7.94 19.22 -2.97
CA ARG A 221 -7.51 17.87 -2.57
C ARG A 221 -5.99 17.78 -2.48
N MET A 222 -5.28 18.28 -3.48
CA MET A 222 -3.81 18.33 -3.46
C MET A 222 -3.28 19.24 -2.36
N ASN A 223 -3.94 20.37 -2.12
CA ASN A 223 -3.58 21.27 -1.01
C ASN A 223 -3.68 20.58 0.36
N ARG A 224 -4.72 19.77 0.60
CA ARG A 224 -4.80 18.92 1.80
C ARG A 224 -3.69 17.87 1.81
N ALA A 225 -3.48 17.20 0.69
CA ALA A 225 -2.50 16.12 0.58
C ALA A 225 -1.06 16.59 0.89
N ILE A 226 -0.65 17.73 0.33
CA ILE A 226 0.66 18.34 0.64
C ILE A 226 0.76 18.70 2.12
N ARG A 227 -0.25 19.37 2.68
CA ARG A 227 -0.26 19.78 4.10
C ARG A 227 -0.17 18.59 5.06
N GLU A 228 -0.93 17.53 4.81
CA GLU A 228 -0.93 16.31 5.62
C GLU A 228 0.40 15.58 5.51
N ALA A 229 0.96 15.43 4.30
CA ALA A 229 2.26 14.81 4.11
C ALA A 229 3.39 15.59 4.80
N GLU A 230 3.40 16.92 4.69
CA GLU A 230 4.37 17.78 5.39
C GLU A 230 4.31 17.57 6.91
N SER A 231 3.11 17.36 7.48
CA SER A 231 2.93 17.14 8.92
C SER A 231 3.60 15.86 9.47
N ILE A 232 3.84 14.88 8.59
CA ILE A 232 4.55 13.62 8.91
C ILE A 232 6.01 13.63 8.46
N GLY A 233 6.52 14.79 8.02
CA GLY A 233 7.93 14.99 7.67
C GLY A 233 8.27 14.80 6.20
N PHE A 234 7.27 14.85 5.30
CA PHE A 234 7.50 14.92 3.86
C PHE A 234 8.31 16.19 3.50
N PRO A 235 9.26 16.13 2.54
CA PRO A 235 10.16 17.25 2.26
C PRO A 235 9.42 18.45 1.70
N LYS A 236 9.22 19.47 2.55
CA LYS A 236 8.57 20.73 2.18
C LYS A 236 9.24 21.41 0.98
N HIS A 237 10.57 21.46 0.95
CA HIS A 237 11.32 22.09 -0.14
C HIS A 237 11.01 21.43 -1.49
N TRP A 238 10.95 20.10 -1.54
CA TRP A 238 10.57 19.37 -2.75
C TRP A 238 9.13 19.65 -3.16
N ALA A 239 8.19 19.69 -2.19
CA ALA A 239 6.81 20.05 -2.49
C ALA A 239 6.69 21.47 -3.08
N ASP A 240 7.42 22.43 -2.52
CA ASP A 240 7.49 23.81 -3.02
C ASP A 240 8.12 23.88 -4.43
N ASP A 241 9.22 23.16 -4.66
CA ASP A 241 9.96 23.20 -5.91
C ASP A 241 9.32 22.37 -7.04
N VAL A 242 8.50 21.39 -6.73
CA VAL A 242 7.90 20.47 -7.72
C VAL A 242 6.40 20.65 -7.80
N MET A 243 5.68 20.42 -6.70
CA MET A 243 4.22 20.36 -6.71
C MET A 243 3.58 21.76 -6.78
N ARG A 244 4.12 22.73 -6.04
CA ARG A 244 3.55 24.08 -5.93
C ARG A 244 3.63 24.90 -7.21
N LYS A 245 4.51 24.52 -8.14
CA LYS A 245 4.55 25.10 -9.50
C LYS A 245 3.22 24.90 -10.24
N SER A 246 2.54 23.78 -9.98
CA SER A 246 1.28 23.43 -10.66
C SER A 246 0.06 23.53 -9.73
N ILE A 247 0.24 23.44 -8.41
CA ILE A 247 -0.87 23.47 -7.43
C ILE A 247 -0.88 24.79 -6.65
N PRO A 248 -1.70 25.78 -7.07
CA PRO A 248 -1.80 27.04 -6.35
C PRO A 248 -2.42 26.85 -4.96
N LEU A 249 -2.04 27.73 -4.03
CA LEU A 249 -2.72 27.89 -2.75
C LEU A 249 -4.05 28.61 -3.03
N ASN A 250 -5.16 28.01 -2.60
CA ASN A 250 -6.46 28.68 -2.61
C ASN A 250 -6.56 29.70 -1.48
#